data_AF-J1IY64-F1
#
_entry.id   AF-J1IY64-F1
#
_cell.length_a   1.000
_cell.length_b   1.000
_cell.length_c   1.000
_cell.angle_alpha   90.00
_cell.angle_beta   90.00
_cell.angle_gamma   90.00
#
_symmetry.space_group_name_H-M   'P 1'
#
loop_
_entity.id
_entity.type
_entity.pdbx_description
1 polymer ?
#
loop_
_entity_poly.entity_id
_entity_poly.type
_entity_poly.pdbx_seq_one_letter_code
_entity_poly.pdbx_strand_id
1 'polypeptide(L)' 'MLDLNHALEFEPRSYNAFFALGVTMEATERPQLALKAYEKALEFYPQMQKLQKRIEALLDQQTPQAL' A
#
# COMPACT_ATOMS: atom_id res chain seq x y z
N MET A 1 8.44 15.04 -30.14
CA MET A 1 9.02 13.79 -29.63
C MET A 1 8.65 13.70 -28.17
N LEU A 2 8.11 12.56 -27.74
CA LEU A 2 7.83 12.30 -26.32
C LEU A 2 9.18 12.36 -25.58
N ASP A 3 9.38 13.35 -24.72
CA ASP A 3 10.56 13.41 -23.86
C ASP A 3 10.42 12.37 -22.73
N LEU A 4 10.62 11.10 -23.09
CA LEU A 4 10.76 9.98 -22.14
C LEU A 4 11.94 10.19 -21.18
N ASN A 5 12.88 11.09 -21.51
CA ASN A 5 14.04 11.39 -20.67
C ASN A 5 13.71 12.28 -19.47
N HIS A 6 12.56 12.97 -19.46
CA HIS A 6 12.07 13.70 -18.27
C HIS A 6 11.24 12.81 -17.32
N ALA A 7 10.99 11.54 -17.68
CA ALA A 7 10.12 10.63 -16.92
C ALA A 7 10.87 9.75 -15.90
N LEU A 8 12.21 9.82 -15.84
CA LEU A 8 13.03 8.85 -15.10
C LEU A 8 14.16 9.46 -14.25
N GLU A 9 14.30 10.77 -14.20
CA GLU A 9 15.29 11.40 -13.33
C GLU A 9 14.72 11.63 -11.93
N PHE A 10 14.89 10.58 -11.11
CA PHE A 10 15.09 10.61 -9.66
C PHE A 10 13.99 11.21 -8.78
N GLU A 11 13.05 10.37 -8.31
CA GLU A 11 12.60 10.31 -6.90
C GLU A 11 11.76 9.02 -6.73
N PRO A 12 11.93 8.26 -5.64
CA PRO A 12 11.56 6.85 -5.57
C PRO A 12 10.05 6.72 -5.56
N ARG A 13 9.52 5.76 -6.34
CA ARG A 13 8.14 5.28 -6.19
C ARG A 13 8.03 4.52 -4.85
N SER A 14 8.20 5.25 -3.76
CA SER A 14 8.20 4.81 -2.37
C SER A 14 6.91 4.06 -2.05
N TYR A 15 5.78 4.52 -2.61
CA TYR A 15 4.50 3.84 -2.51
C TYR A 15 4.54 2.40 -3.06
N ASN A 16 5.28 2.10 -4.13
CA ASN A 16 5.37 0.73 -4.66
C ASN A 16 6.14 -0.20 -3.71
N ALA A 17 7.21 0.31 -3.09
CA ALA A 17 8.00 -0.44 -2.11
C ALA A 17 7.17 -0.72 -0.84
N PHE A 18 6.47 0.30 -0.33
CA PHE A 18 5.56 0.17 0.80
C PHE A 18 4.36 -0.73 0.48
N PHE A 19 3.82 -0.68 -0.74
CA PHE A 19 2.79 -1.60 -1.20
C PHE A 19 3.29 -3.05 -1.25
N ALA A 20 4.45 -3.31 -1.86
CA ALA A 20 5.04 -4.64 -1.90
C ALA A 20 5.36 -5.18 -0.50
N LEU A 21 5.83 -4.31 0.41
CA LEU A 21 6.03 -4.64 1.81
C LEU A 21 4.72 -5.04 2.48
N GLY A 22 3.64 -4.29 2.26
CA GLY A 22 2.32 -4.62 2.78
C GLY A 22 1.85 -5.99 2.30
N VAL A 23 1.95 -6.26 0.98
CA VAL A 23 1.61 -7.56 0.39
C VAL A 23 2.42 -8.70 1.01
N THR A 24 3.71 -8.46 1.24
CA THR A 24 4.60 -9.46 1.88
C THR A 24 4.22 -9.72 3.33
N MET A 25 3.84 -8.68 4.07
CA MET A 25 3.39 -8.83 5.46
C MET A 25 2.06 -9.57 5.54
N GLU A 26 1.13 -9.33 4.61
CA GLU A 26 -0.11 -10.11 4.52
C GLU A 26 0.14 -11.58 4.18
N ALA A 27 0.98 -11.83 3.18
CA ALA A 27 1.35 -13.19 2.78
C ALA A 27 2.10 -13.96 3.87
N THR A 28 2.68 -13.25 4.84
CA THR A 28 3.35 -13.83 6.02
C THR A 28 2.52 -13.68 7.30
N GLU A 29 1.19 -13.56 7.17
CA GLU A 29 0.22 -13.55 8.26
C GLU A 29 0.46 -12.47 9.32
N ARG A 30 1.01 -11.32 8.91
CA ARG A 30 1.30 -10.16 9.74
C ARG A 30 0.43 -8.95 9.32
N PRO A 31 -0.91 -9.03 9.48
CA PRO A 31 -1.83 -8.03 8.97
C PRO A 31 -1.65 -6.64 9.59
N GLN A 32 -1.23 -6.53 10.86
CA GLN A 32 -0.97 -5.22 11.47
C GLN A 32 0.25 -4.51 10.85
N LEU A 33 1.27 -5.27 10.44
CA LEU A 33 2.42 -4.70 9.74
C LEU A 33 2.07 -4.37 8.29
N ALA A 34 1.18 -5.15 7.67
CA ALA A 34 0.66 -4.84 6.34
C ALA A 34 -0.07 -3.50 6.30
N LEU A 35 -0.97 -3.26 7.26
CA LEU A 35 -1.69 -1.99 7.40
C LEU A 35 -0.74 -0.80 7.48
N LYS A 36 0.28 -0.86 8.37
CA LYS A 36 1.28 0.20 8.49
C LYS A 36 2.04 0.46 7.19
N ALA A 37 2.40 -0.59 6.47
CA ALA A 37 3.08 -0.45 5.19
C ALA A 37 2.14 0.18 4.14
N TYR A 38 0.87 -0.19 4.12
CA TYR A 38 -0.10 0.41 3.20
C TYR A 38 -0.42 1.86 3.54
N GLU A 39 -0.58 2.21 4.81
CA GLU A 39 -0.73 3.61 5.24
C GLU A 39 0.45 4.46 4.76
N LYS A 40 1.69 3.95 4.92
CA LYS A 40 2.89 4.59 4.39
C LYS A 40 2.85 4.74 2.87
N ALA A 41 2.32 3.77 2.12
CA ALA A 41 2.15 3.92 0.68
C ALA A 41 1.13 5.02 0.32
N LEU A 42 0.04 5.18 1.08
CA LEU A 42 -0.95 6.24 0.88
C LEU A 42 -0.40 7.63 1.20
N GLU A 43 0.57 7.77 2.11
CA GLU A 43 1.25 9.06 2.36
C GLU A 43 1.89 9.62 1.08
N PHE A 44 2.40 8.75 0.20
CA PHE A 44 3.01 9.15 -1.08
C PHE A 44 2.03 9.17 -2.25
N TYR A 45 1.02 8.30 -2.23
CA TYR A 45 0.00 8.24 -3.28
C TYR A 45 -1.41 8.03 -2.70
N PRO A 46 -2.05 9.11 -2.21
CA PRO A 46 -3.28 9.01 -1.42
C PRO A 46 -4.50 8.58 -2.26
N GLN A 47 -4.47 8.77 -3.57
CA GLN A 47 -5.59 8.47 -4.47
C GLN A 47 -5.62 6.99 -4.92
N MET A 48 -4.79 6.14 -4.32
CA MET A 48 -4.66 4.75 -4.73
C MET A 48 -5.82 3.88 -4.22
N GLN A 49 -6.94 3.87 -4.96
CA GLN A 49 -8.16 3.13 -4.58
C GLN A 49 -7.90 1.64 -4.27
N LYS A 50 -6.99 0.99 -5.02
CA LYS A 50 -6.62 -0.42 -4.78
C LYS A 50 -6.11 -0.64 -3.36
N LEU A 51 -5.33 0.32 -2.86
CA LEU A 51 -4.67 0.24 -1.56
C LEU A 51 -5.66 0.54 -0.43
N GLN A 52 -6.54 1.53 -0.63
CA GLN A 52 -7.65 1.83 0.27
C GLN A 52 -8.57 0.61 0.47
N LYS A 53 -9.01 -0.01 -0.63
CA LYS A 53 -9.82 -1.24 -0.58
C LYS A 53 -9.13 -2.39 0.14
N ARG A 54 -7.79 -2.48 0.04
CA ARG A 54 -7.04 -3.54 0.72
C ARG A 54 -6.96 -3.29 2.23
N ILE A 55 -6.76 -2.04 2.65
CA ILE A 55 -6.81 -1.62 4.06
C ILE A 55 -8.19 -1.93 4.65
N GLU A 56 -9.27 -1.52 3.97
CA GLU A 56 -10.64 -1.81 4.41
C GLU A 56 -10.86 -3.31 4.62
N ALA A 57 -10.50 -4.14 3.63
CA ALA A 57 -10.63 -5.59 3.74
C ALA A 57 -9.82 -6.19 4.90
N LEU A 58 -8.63 -5.67 5.18
CA LEU A 58 -7.81 -6.09 6.31
C LEU A 58 -8.42 -5.69 7.65
N LEU A 59 -9.00 -4.49 7.74
CA LEU A 59 -9.68 -4.02 8.96
C LEU A 59 -10.94 -4.84 9.23
N ASP A 60 -11.74 -5.12 8.21
CA ASP A 60 -12.96 -5.94 8.33
C ASP A 60 -12.64 -7.36 8.82
N GLN A 61 -11.51 -7.94 8.37
CA GLN A 61 -11.02 -9.24 8.83
C GLN A 61 -10.52 -9.23 10.29
N GLN A 62 -10.17 -8.06 10.81
CA GLN A 62 -9.62 -7.89 12.16
C GLN A 62 -10.66 -7.46 13.18
N THR A 63 -11.79 -6.90 12.76
CA THR A 63 -12.96 -6.75 13.63
C THR A 63 -13.55 -8.13 13.89
N PRO A 64 -13.53 -8.65 15.13
CA PRO A 64 -14.44 -9.71 15.48
C PRO A 64 -15.84 -9.12 15.26
N GLN A 65 -16.64 -9.71 14.37
CA GLN A 65 -18.08 -9.43 14.40
C GLN A 65 -18.54 -9.72 15.83
N ALA A 66 -18.76 -8.66 16.60
CA ALA A 66 -19.45 -8.75 17.87
C ALA A 66 -20.88 -9.17 17.54
N LEU A 67 -21.15 -10.46 17.72
CA LEU A 67 -22.51 -10.98 17.87
C LEU A 67 -23.07 -10.54 19.22
#